data_AF-A0A6P5YRW3-F1
#
_entry.id   AF-A0A6P5YRW3-F1
#
_cell.length_a   1.000
_cell.length_b   1.000
_cell.length_c   1.000
_cell.angle_alpha   90.00
_cell.angle_beta   90.00
_cell.angle_gamma   90.00
#
_symmetry.space_group_name_H-M   'P 1'
#
loop_
_entity.id
_entity.type
_entity.pdbx_description
1 polymer ?
#
loop_
_entity_poly.entity_id
_entity_poly.type
_entity_poly.pdbx_seq_one_letter_code
_entity_poly.pdbx_strand_id
1 'polypeptide(L)'
;MWASSEGGLPEVTLETSMSSFTVELYYKHAPRTCRNFIELSRRGYYDSVKFHRIIKDFIVQGGDPTGTAKGKHRIFGRVCRGMEIIKRLGNVQTDSNDRPIHDGKILRSSVKD
;
A
#
# COMPACT_ATOMS: atom_id res chain seq x y z
N MET A 1 18.24 9.92 -12.45
CA MET A 1 17.27 10.65 -11.60
C MET A 1 15.89 10.21 -12.03
N TRP A 2 15.01 9.75 -11.13
CA TRP A 2 13.63 9.44 -11.49
C TRP A 2 12.88 10.76 -11.65
N ALA A 3 12.88 11.29 -12.87
CA ALA A 3 11.95 12.32 -13.28
C ALA A 3 11.06 11.64 -14.32
N SER A 4 9.78 11.44 -13.98
CA SER A 4 8.75 11.20 -14.97
C SER A 4 8.92 12.21 -16.10
N SER A 5 8.69 11.81 -17.35
CA SER A 5 8.80 12.69 -18.52
C SER A 5 7.91 13.94 -18.42
N GLU A 6 6.97 13.97 -17.47
CA GLU A 6 6.07 15.11 -17.19
C GLU A 6 6.30 15.80 -15.83
N GLY A 7 7.39 15.52 -15.10
CA GLY A 7 7.71 16.24 -13.85
C GLY A 7 6.85 15.87 -12.63
N GLY A 8 6.02 14.84 -12.72
CA GLY A 8 5.20 14.31 -11.62
C GLY A 8 5.99 13.55 -10.56
N LEU A 9 5.44 13.44 -9.35
CA LEU A 9 5.94 12.52 -8.33
C LEU A 9 5.62 11.08 -8.75
N PRO A 10 6.47 10.08 -8.42
CA PRO A 10 6.20 8.69 -8.74
C PRO A 10 4.91 8.23 -8.06
N GLU A 11 4.06 7.54 -8.81
CA GLU A 11 2.80 6.98 -8.32
C GLU A 11 2.82 5.46 -8.38
N VAL A 12 2.26 4.82 -7.36
CA VAL A 12 2.01 3.37 -7.35
C VAL A 12 0.53 3.14 -7.12
N THR A 13 -0.10 2.40 -8.03
CA THR A 13 -1.48 1.95 -7.88
C THR A 13 -1.50 0.54 -7.32
N LEU A 14 -2.31 0.34 -6.29
CA LEU A 14 -2.56 -0.94 -5.66
C LEU A 14 -4.00 -1.35 -5.99
N GLU A 15 -4.13 -2.39 -6.81
CA GLU A 15 -5.40 -3.04 -7.09
C GLU A 15 -5.71 -4.00 -5.95
N THR A 16 -6.87 -3.85 -5.30
CA THR A 16 -7.28 -4.72 -4.20
C THR A 16 -8.57 -5.46 -4.54
N SER A 17 -8.93 -6.45 -3.72
CA SER A 17 -10.23 -7.11 -3.79
C SER A 17 -11.43 -6.17 -3.63
N MET A 18 -11.23 -4.94 -3.13
CA MET A 18 -12.26 -3.93 -2.90
C MET A 18 -12.24 -2.75 -3.90
N SER A 19 -11.44 -2.83 -4.97
CA SER A 19 -11.06 -1.75 -5.93
C SER A 19 -9.64 -1.19 -5.70
N SER A 20 -9.24 -0.23 -6.51
CA SER A 20 -7.87 0.28 -6.58
C SER A 20 -7.70 1.63 -5.87
N PHE A 21 -6.52 1.85 -5.31
CA PHE A 21 -6.12 3.17 -4.81
C PHE A 21 -4.69 3.49 -5.26
N THR A 22 -4.35 4.78 -5.34
CA THR A 22 -3.02 5.23 -5.78
C THR A 22 -2.32 5.97 -4.64
N VAL A 23 -1.04 5.64 -4.46
CA VAL A 23 -0.11 6.32 -3.55
C VAL A 23 0.88 7.16 -4.36
N GLU A 24 0.94 8.46 -4.05
CA GLU A 24 1.98 9.39 -4.49
C GLU A 24 3.17 9.30 -3.52
N LEU A 25 4.39 9.15 -4.06
CA LEU A 25 5.59 8.91 -3.26
C LEU A 25 6.41 10.19 -3.03
N TYR A 26 6.83 10.42 -1.79
CA TYR A 26 7.67 11.54 -1.39
C TYR A 26 9.15 11.28 -1.70
N TYR A 27 9.47 11.05 -2.98
CA TYR A 27 10.81 10.63 -3.40
C TYR A 27 11.93 11.58 -2.96
N LYS A 28 11.66 12.89 -2.91
CA LYS A 28 12.62 13.90 -2.42
C LYS A 28 12.96 13.74 -0.93
N HIS A 29 12.00 13.31 -0.11
CA HIS A 29 12.17 13.18 1.35
C HIS A 29 12.63 11.78 1.77
N ALA A 30 12.15 10.73 1.09
CA ALA A 30 12.40 9.34 1.46
C ALA A 30 12.90 8.49 0.26
N PRO A 31 14.00 8.87 -0.42
CA PRO A 31 14.40 8.28 -1.70
C PRO A 31 14.68 6.77 -1.62
N ARG A 32 15.32 6.31 -0.54
CA ARG A 32 15.64 4.88 -0.34
C ARG A 32 14.38 4.04 -0.18
N THR A 33 13.42 4.51 0.63
CA THR A 33 12.16 3.80 0.87
C THR A 33 11.27 3.81 -0.37
N CYS A 34 11.17 4.96 -1.06
CA CYS A 34 10.41 5.06 -2.31
C CYS A 34 10.99 4.14 -3.39
N ARG A 35 12.32 4.12 -3.59
CA ARG A 35 12.98 3.21 -4.53
C ARG A 35 12.67 1.74 -4.20
N ASN A 36 12.77 1.36 -2.93
CA ASN A 36 12.47 -0.01 -2.51
C ASN A 36 11.00 -0.37 -2.79
N PHE A 37 10.07 0.53 -2.46
CA PHE A 37 8.64 0.31 -2.69
C PHE A 37 8.32 0.15 -4.19
N ILE A 38 8.82 1.04 -5.04
CA ILE A 38 8.67 0.97 -6.50
C ILE A 38 9.22 -0.36 -7.04
N GLU A 39 10.43 -0.74 -6.63
CA GLU A 39 11.08 -1.95 -7.13
C GLU A 39 10.34 -3.22 -6.71
N LEU A 40 9.91 -3.30 -5.46
CA LEU A 40 9.08 -4.41 -4.97
C LEU A 40 7.74 -4.48 -5.71
N SER A 41 7.11 -3.34 -5.98
CA SER A 41 5.87 -3.29 -6.76
C SER A 41 6.07 -3.79 -8.19
N ARG A 42 7.13 -3.35 -8.88
CA ARG A 42 7.45 -3.83 -10.25
C ARG A 42 7.73 -5.33 -10.32
N ARG A 43 8.30 -5.89 -9.24
CA ARG A 43 8.57 -7.33 -9.13
C ARG A 43 7.34 -8.16 -8.74
N GLY A 44 6.17 -7.53 -8.53
CA GLY A 44 4.98 -8.23 -8.07
C GLY A 44 5.08 -8.74 -6.64
N TYR A 45 6.00 -8.20 -5.82
CA TYR A 45 6.21 -8.67 -4.44
C TYR A 45 4.97 -8.53 -3.57
N TYR A 46 4.13 -7.53 -3.84
CA TYR A 46 2.89 -7.29 -3.11
C TYR A 46 1.68 -8.01 -3.71
N ASP A 47 1.86 -8.75 -4.80
CA ASP A 47 0.76 -9.43 -5.47
C ASP A 47 0.26 -10.58 -4.59
N SER A 48 -1.06 -10.68 -4.45
CA SER A 48 -1.74 -11.59 -3.52
C SER A 48 -1.42 -11.39 -2.02
N VAL A 49 -0.72 -10.32 -1.64
CA VAL A 49 -0.42 -10.03 -0.23
C VAL A 49 -1.66 -9.52 0.49
N LYS A 50 -1.96 -10.11 1.65
CA LYS A 50 -3.12 -9.77 2.49
C LYS A 50 -2.85 -8.53 3.35
N PHE A 51 -3.92 -7.87 3.76
CA PHE A 51 -3.89 -6.95 4.90
C PHE A 51 -3.99 -7.76 6.19
N HIS A 52 -2.89 -7.82 6.93
CA HIS A 52 -2.78 -8.68 8.12
C HIS A 52 -3.15 -7.97 9.43
N ARG A 53 -3.39 -6.65 9.40
CA ARG A 53 -3.84 -5.90 10.57
C ARG A 53 -4.67 -4.68 10.17
N ILE A 54 -5.88 -4.56 10.68
CA ILE A 54 -6.78 -3.42 10.47
C ILE A 54 -7.33 -2.98 11.82
N ILE A 55 -7.14 -1.70 12.14
CA ILE A 55 -7.72 -1.08 13.33
C ILE A 55 -8.49 0.13 12.84
N LYS A 56 -9.80 0.11 13.11
CA LYS A 56 -10.72 1.18 12.72
C LYS A 56 -10.21 2.53 13.23
N ASP A 57 -10.27 3.52 12.35
CA ASP A 57 -9.83 4.91 12.60
C ASP A 57 -8.34 5.07 12.97
N PHE A 58 -7.52 4.02 12.80
CA PHE A 58 -6.09 4.06 13.10
C PHE A 58 -5.21 3.60 11.93
N ILE A 59 -5.28 2.33 11.53
CA ILE A 59 -4.35 1.78 10.53
C ILE A 59 -4.93 0.65 9.68
N VAL A 60 -4.55 0.62 8.41
CA VAL A 60 -4.64 -0.55 7.52
C VAL A 60 -3.21 -0.98 7.18
N GLN A 61 -2.80 -2.15 7.65
CA GLN A 61 -1.44 -2.66 7.51
C GLN A 61 -1.42 -3.90 6.63
N GLY A 62 -0.54 -3.88 5.62
CA GLY A 62 -0.25 -5.01 4.73
C GLY A 62 1.22 -4.98 4.30
N GLY A 63 1.53 -5.62 3.18
CA GLY A 63 2.87 -5.56 2.57
C GLY A 63 3.89 -6.53 3.17
N ASP A 64 3.46 -7.43 4.06
CA ASP A 64 4.26 -8.55 4.56
C ASP A 64 3.73 -9.86 3.95
N PRO A 65 4.42 -10.46 2.96
CA PRO A 65 4.02 -11.75 2.39
C PRO A 65 3.97 -12.89 3.41
N THR A 66 4.69 -12.77 4.53
CA THR A 66 4.68 -13.76 5.61
C THR A 66 3.52 -13.55 6.60
N GLY A 67 2.84 -12.41 6.56
CA GLY A 67 1.71 -12.08 7.43
C GLY A 67 2.05 -11.92 8.92
N THR A 68 3.33 -11.75 9.26
CA THR A 68 3.80 -11.65 10.66
C THR A 68 3.67 -10.26 11.25
N ALA A 69 3.39 -9.24 10.43
CA ALA A 69 3.24 -7.85 10.82
C ALA A 69 4.50 -7.18 11.39
N LYS A 70 5.68 -7.77 11.20
CA LYS A 70 6.94 -7.25 11.73
C LYS A 70 7.53 -6.20 10.79
N GLY A 71 7.80 -4.99 11.30
CA GLY A 71 8.45 -3.93 10.51
C GLY A 71 8.63 -2.62 11.28
N LYS A 72 9.47 -1.72 10.75
CA LYS A 72 9.59 -0.33 11.22
C LYS A 72 8.82 0.60 10.29
N HIS A 73 8.15 1.59 10.83
CA HIS A 73 7.36 2.55 10.04
C HIS A 73 8.22 3.71 9.55
N ARG A 74 8.05 4.08 8.28
CA ARG A 74 8.56 5.33 7.71
C ARG A 74 7.45 5.97 6.90
N ILE A 75 7.32 7.28 6.99
CA ILE A 75 6.43 8.04 6.09
C ILE A 75 7.18 8.22 4.77
N PHE A 76 6.61 7.75 3.66
CA PHE A 76 7.24 7.82 2.35
C PHE A 76 6.29 8.18 1.20
N GLY A 77 5.01 8.44 1.50
CA GLY A 77 4.02 8.83 0.50
C GLY A 77 2.65 9.11 1.13
N ARG A 78 1.67 9.39 0.28
CA ARG A 78 0.26 9.58 0.65
C ARG A 78 -0.65 9.00 -0.42
N VAL A 79 -1.86 8.62 -0.04
CA VAL A 79 -2.87 8.23 -1.01
C VAL A 79 -3.37 9.48 -1.73
N CYS A 80 -3.22 9.54 -3.05
CA CYS A 80 -3.67 10.65 -3.90
C CYS A 80 -4.99 10.34 -4.60
N ARG A 81 -5.36 9.06 -4.76
CA ARG A 81 -6.62 8.62 -5.36
C ARG A 81 -7.15 7.38 -4.65
N GLY A 82 -8.48 7.21 -4.55
CA GLY A 82 -9.10 6.02 -3.96
C GLY A 82 -9.12 6.02 -2.42
N MET A 83 -9.19 7.19 -1.78
CA MET A 83 -9.25 7.29 -0.31
C MET A 83 -10.50 6.63 0.28
N GLU A 84 -11.59 6.60 -0.47
CA GLU A 84 -12.81 5.86 -0.15
C GLU A 84 -12.56 4.35 -0.04
N ILE A 85 -11.60 3.80 -0.79
CA ILE A 85 -11.22 2.37 -0.71
C ILE A 85 -10.50 2.10 0.59
N ILE A 86 -9.60 3.01 1.01
CA ILE A 86 -8.94 2.91 2.32
C ILE A 86 -9.94 3.02 3.46
N LYS A 87 -10.92 3.91 3.36
CA LYS A 87 -12.00 4.02 4.36
C LYS A 87 -12.83 2.74 4.42
N ARG A 88 -13.15 2.12 3.28
CA ARG A 88 -13.85 0.83 3.24
C ARG A 88 -13.03 -0.28 3.89
N LEU A 89 -11.75 -0.40 3.53
CA LEU A 89 -10.82 -1.35 4.13
C LEU A 89 -10.71 -1.16 5.65
N GLY A 90 -10.59 0.09 6.12
CA GLY A 90 -10.50 0.40 7.55
C GLY A 90 -11.76 0.10 8.37
N ASN A 91 -12.90 -0.20 7.72
CA ASN A 91 -14.17 -0.53 8.37
C ASN A 91 -14.56 -2.01 8.23
N VAL A 92 -13.69 -2.88 7.69
CA VAL A 92 -13.98 -4.31 7.64
C VAL A 92 -14.00 -4.91 9.04
N GLN A 93 -14.79 -5.96 9.24
CA GLN A 93 -14.82 -6.67 10.52
C GLN A 93 -13.49 -7.38 10.77
N THR A 94 -13.03 -7.32 12.02
CA THR A 94 -11.77 -7.93 12.46
C THR A 94 -12.00 -8.88 13.63
N ASP A 95 -11.09 -9.84 13.79
CA ASP A 95 -11.03 -10.70 14.97
C ASP A 95 -10.39 -9.98 16.18
N SER A 96 -10.21 -10.69 17.28
CA SER A 96 -9.58 -10.16 18.51
C SER A 96 -8.09 -9.82 18.36
N ASN A 97 -7.45 -10.15 17.24
CA ASN A 97 -6.06 -9.85 16.92
C ASN A 97 -5.93 -8.77 15.84
N ASP A 98 -6.99 -7.98 15.61
CA ASP A 98 -7.08 -6.96 14.56
C ASP A 98 -6.97 -7.55 13.13
N ARG A 99 -7.14 -8.86 12.94
CA ARG A 99 -7.06 -9.49 11.61
C ARG A 99 -8.41 -9.43 10.91
N PRO A 100 -8.47 -9.01 9.64
CA PRO A 100 -9.73 -9.00 8.89
C PRO A 100 -10.37 -10.39 8.82
N ILE A 101 -11.67 -10.49 9.13
CA ILE A 101 -12.44 -11.75 9.03
C ILE A 101 -12.58 -12.19 7.58
N HIS A 102 -12.75 -11.23 6.67
CA HIS A 102 -12.74 -11.45 5.24
C HIS A 102 -11.45 -10.88 4.64
N ASP A 103 -10.77 -11.68 3.83
CA ASP A 103 -9.47 -11.34 3.27
C ASP A 103 -9.57 -10.15 2.31
N GLY A 104 -9.16 -8.97 2.79
CA GLY A 104 -8.68 -7.90 1.93
C GLY A 104 -7.27 -8.23 1.45
N LYS A 105 -7.04 -8.27 0.13
CA LYS A 105 -5.71 -8.50 -0.44
C LYS A 105 -5.40 -7.55 -1.57
N ILE A 106 -4.12 -7.26 -1.74
CA ILE A 106 -3.57 -6.62 -2.93
C ILE A 106 -3.57 -7.69 -4.02
N LEU A 107 -4.32 -7.48 -5.08
CA LEU A 107 -4.34 -8.35 -6.25
C LEU A 107 -3.11 -8.11 -7.11
N ARG A 108 -2.78 -6.84 -7.31
CA ARG A 108 -1.65 -6.41 -8.14
C ARG A 108 -1.16 -5.04 -7.71
N SER A 109 0.13 -4.80 -7.86
CA SER A 109 0.69 -3.44 -7.82
C SER A 109 1.24 -3.01 -9.19
N SER A 110 1.01 -1.75 -9.55
CA SER A 110 1.50 -1.15 -10.80
C SER A 110 2.14 0.21 -10.53
N VAL A 111 3.26 0.48 -11.17
CA VAL A 111 3.97 1.76 -11.06
C VAL A 111 3.65 2.59 -12.28
N LYS A 112 3.19 3.83 -12.08
CA LYS A 112 3.03 4.79 -13.15
C LYS A 112 4.24 5.70 -13.16
N ASP A 113 4.88 5.72 -14.32
CA ASP A 113 6.10 6.47 -14.58
C ASP A 113 5.84 7.82 -15.24
#